data_AF-A0A6G2PRM3-F1
#
_entry.id   AF-A0A6G2PRM3-F1
#
_cell.length_a   1.000
_cell.length_b   1.000
_cell.length_c   1.000
_cell.angle_alpha   90.00
_cell.angle_beta   90.00
_cell.angle_gamma   90.00
#
_symmetry.space_group_name_H-M   'P 1'
#
loop_
_entity.id
_entity.type
_entity.pdbx_description
1 polymer ?
#
loop_
_entity_poly.entity_id
_entity_poly.type
_entity_poly.pdbx_seq_one_letter_code
_entity_poly.pdbx_strand_id
1 'polypeptide(L)'
;MGKTWKPQDSKRFGREAQLGKTYYYIVNLSSRAGAWEDKQLYHEIVFDGHAPFTGHKTANGYSAETLCRQYGPIYEDQPRGIRHAGTPAPQVAGPLSQGYEGVLDHAEIRGLEKQVADSSDPRTRRRFL
;
A
#
# COMPACT_ATOMS: atom_id res chain seq x y z
N MET A 1 9.02 -19.12 -5.23
CA MET A 1 8.04 -18.71 -4.21
C MET A 1 8.67 -19.08 -2.89
N GLY A 2 9.10 -18.08 -2.13
CA GLY A 2 9.84 -18.23 -0.90
C GLY A 2 9.01 -18.85 0.21
N LYS A 3 9.65 -19.10 1.33
CA LYS A 3 9.03 -19.71 2.50
C LYS A 3 7.96 -18.80 3.09
N THR A 4 6.99 -19.44 3.74
CA THR A 4 5.94 -18.76 4.51
C THR A 4 5.83 -19.44 5.86
N TRP A 5 5.72 -18.65 6.91
CA TRP A 5 5.57 -19.13 8.28
C TRP A 5 4.24 -18.64 8.85
N LYS A 6 3.38 -19.58 9.23
CA LYS A 6 2.10 -19.26 9.87
C LYS A 6 2.33 -18.88 11.34
N PRO A 7 1.37 -18.24 12.03
CA PRO A 7 1.50 -17.94 13.46
C PRO A 7 1.85 -19.14 14.33
N GLN A 8 1.40 -20.35 13.97
CA GLN A 8 1.73 -21.59 14.68
C GLN A 8 3.20 -22.01 14.49
N ASP A 9 3.86 -21.55 13.43
CA ASP A 9 5.27 -21.83 13.12
C ASP A 9 6.22 -20.79 13.75
N SER A 10 5.75 -19.96 14.69
CA SER A 10 6.53 -18.84 15.25
C SER A 10 7.91 -19.23 15.77
N LYS A 11 8.01 -20.38 16.45
CA LYS A 11 9.28 -20.93 16.94
C LYS A 11 10.20 -21.40 15.81
N ARG A 12 9.64 -21.96 14.73
CA ARG A 12 10.41 -22.34 13.54
C ARG A 12 10.94 -21.09 12.86
N PHE A 13 10.09 -20.08 12.67
CA PHE A 13 10.49 -18.79 12.12
C PHE A 13 11.59 -18.11 12.94
N GLY A 14 11.46 -18.04 14.27
CA GLY A 14 12.49 -17.42 15.12
C GLY A 14 13.89 -18.05 14.97
N ARG A 15 13.95 -19.36 14.69
CA ARG A 15 15.21 -20.07 14.39
C ARG A 15 15.74 -19.79 12.99
N GLU A 16 14.86 -19.83 11.99
CA GLU A 16 15.21 -19.69 10.58
C GLU A 16 15.44 -18.23 10.14
N ALA A 17 14.87 -17.26 10.85
CA ALA A 17 15.04 -15.84 10.56
C ALA A 17 16.53 -15.49 10.57
N GLN A 18 16.94 -14.62 9.67
CA GLN A 18 18.33 -14.19 9.47
C GLN A 18 18.41 -12.68 9.72
N LEU A 19 19.52 -12.24 10.30
CA LEU A 19 19.79 -10.81 10.45
C LEU A 19 20.07 -10.17 9.08
N GLY A 20 19.67 -8.92 8.93
CA GLY A 20 19.86 -8.12 7.71
C GLY A 20 18.98 -8.53 6.52
N LYS A 21 18.22 -9.63 6.64
CA LYS A 21 17.29 -10.09 5.61
C LYS A 21 15.91 -9.45 5.80
N THR A 22 15.31 -9.01 4.71
CA THR A 22 13.94 -8.49 4.67
C THR A 22 12.94 -9.63 4.68
N TYR A 23 11.94 -9.53 5.55
CA TYR A 23 10.75 -10.36 5.60
C TYR A 23 9.52 -9.47 5.45
N TYR A 24 8.41 -10.08 5.07
CA TYR A 24 7.17 -9.36 4.78
C TYR A 24 6.01 -9.94 5.57
N TYR A 25 5.06 -9.09 5.97
CA TYR A 25 3.79 -9.54 6.54
C TYR A 25 2.65 -8.68 6.02
N ILE A 26 1.44 -9.25 6.01
CA ILE A 26 0.25 -8.60 5.48
C ILE A 26 -0.68 -8.23 6.64
N VAL A 27 -1.15 -7.00 6.64
CA VAL A 27 -2.15 -6.50 7.58
C VAL A 27 -3.45 -6.28 6.81
N ASN A 28 -4.55 -6.79 7.38
CA ASN A 28 -5.89 -6.52 6.88
C ASN A 28 -6.37 -5.19 7.46
N LEU A 29 -6.85 -4.31 6.60
CA LEU A 29 -7.49 -3.08 7.03
C LEU A 29 -8.93 -3.36 7.50
N SER A 30 -9.45 -2.46 8.33
CA SER A 30 -10.81 -2.58 8.88
C SER A 30 -11.86 -2.66 7.77
N SER A 31 -12.92 -3.44 7.96
CA SER A 31 -14.06 -3.46 7.03
C SER A 31 -14.81 -2.14 6.94
N ARG A 32 -14.55 -1.21 7.86
CA ARG A 32 -15.06 0.17 7.83
C ARG A 32 -14.24 1.11 6.96
N ALA A 33 -13.12 0.63 6.40
CA ALA A 33 -12.36 1.35 5.39
C ALA A 33 -13.26 1.72 4.20
N GLY A 34 -13.00 2.87 3.59
CA GLY A 34 -13.73 3.30 2.39
C GLY A 34 -13.60 2.26 1.27
N ALA A 35 -14.60 2.14 0.40
CA ALA A 35 -14.56 1.18 -0.71
C ALA A 35 -13.38 1.38 -1.68
N TRP A 36 -12.79 2.57 -1.65
CA TRP A 36 -11.64 3.00 -2.43
C TRP A 36 -10.29 2.72 -1.74
N GLU A 37 -10.28 2.31 -0.48
CA GLU A 37 -9.07 1.95 0.23
C GLU A 37 -8.68 0.49 -0.07
N ASP A 38 -7.38 0.21 -0.05
CA ASP A 38 -6.89 -1.16 -0.16
C ASP A 38 -7.39 -2.00 1.02
N LYS A 39 -7.81 -3.24 0.76
CA LYS A 39 -8.25 -4.15 1.84
C LYS A 39 -7.08 -4.72 2.64
N GLN A 40 -5.91 -4.79 2.01
CA GLN A 40 -4.72 -5.41 2.54
C GLN A 40 -3.51 -4.57 2.19
N LEU A 41 -2.61 -4.43 3.16
CA LEU A 41 -1.32 -3.77 2.98
C LEU A 41 -0.22 -4.71 3.45
N TYR A 42 0.93 -4.65 2.80
CA TYR A 42 2.11 -5.36 3.28
C TYR A 42 3.07 -4.40 3.99
N HIS A 43 3.78 -4.94 4.97
CA HIS A 43 4.87 -4.28 5.68
C HIS A 43 6.15 -5.07 5.49
N GLU A 44 7.28 -4.35 5.53
CA GLU A 44 8.63 -4.89 5.48
C GLU A 44 9.25 -4.88 6.87
N ILE A 45 10.01 -5.91 7.20
CA ILE A 45 10.76 -5.97 8.45
C ILE A 45 12.14 -6.57 8.24
N VAL A 46 13.13 -5.93 8.84
CA VAL A 46 14.52 -6.38 8.86
C VAL A 46 14.93 -6.57 10.32
N PHE A 47 15.41 -7.76 10.65
CA PHE A 47 16.01 -8.03 11.96
C PHE A 47 17.44 -7.53 11.96
N ASP A 48 17.71 -6.49 12.74
CA ASP A 48 18.98 -5.79 12.80
C ASP A 48 19.77 -6.08 14.10
N GLY A 49 19.09 -6.64 15.10
CA GLY A 49 19.70 -6.89 16.40
C GLY A 49 19.26 -8.18 17.08
N HIS A 50 19.75 -8.33 18.30
CA HIS A 50 19.35 -9.39 19.22
C HIS A 50 18.89 -8.78 20.55
N ALA A 51 17.93 -9.42 21.19
CA ALA A 51 17.56 -9.10 22.56
C ALA A 51 18.72 -9.41 23.52
N PRO A 52 19.09 -8.49 24.44
CA PRO A 52 20.31 -8.57 25.22
C PRO A 52 20.40 -9.78 26.16
N PHE A 53 19.25 -10.31 26.62
CA PHE A 53 19.22 -11.42 27.58
C PHE A 53 18.83 -12.77 26.99
N THR A 54 17.97 -12.78 25.97
CA THR A 54 17.43 -14.02 25.39
C THR A 54 18.11 -14.40 24.08
N GLY A 55 18.90 -13.50 23.48
CA GLY A 55 19.56 -13.73 22.20
C GLY A 55 18.59 -13.90 21.01
N HIS A 56 17.30 -13.60 21.19
CA HIS A 56 16.33 -13.65 20.10
C HIS A 56 16.58 -12.51 19.11
N LYS A 57 16.45 -12.79 17.81
CA LYS A 57 16.52 -11.75 16.77
C LYS A 57 15.37 -10.77 16.94
N THR A 58 15.67 -9.48 16.89
CA THR A 58 14.71 -8.40 17.15
C THR A 58 14.65 -7.39 16.02
N ALA A 59 13.48 -6.79 15.85
CA ALA A 59 13.18 -5.70 14.92
C ALA A 59 12.01 -4.88 15.48
N ASN A 60 12.10 -3.55 15.44
CA ASN A 60 11.01 -2.65 15.87
C ASN A 60 10.42 -2.99 17.27
N GLY A 61 11.26 -3.41 18.22
CA GLY A 61 10.84 -3.80 19.57
C GLY A 61 10.20 -5.19 19.70
N TYR A 62 10.04 -5.93 18.59
CA TYR A 62 9.53 -7.30 18.58
C TYR A 62 10.64 -8.31 18.36
N SER A 63 10.55 -9.47 19.02
CA SER A 63 11.32 -10.65 18.60
C SER A 63 10.69 -11.28 17.35
N ALA A 64 11.48 -11.99 16.56
CA ALA A 64 11.00 -12.71 15.38
C ALA A 64 9.82 -13.65 15.70
N GLU A 65 9.88 -14.36 16.84
CA GLU A 65 8.80 -15.24 17.28
C GLU A 65 7.52 -14.46 17.62
N THR A 66 7.62 -13.38 18.39
CA THR A 66 6.46 -12.57 18.78
C THR A 66 5.82 -11.93 17.55
N LEU A 67 6.62 -11.43 16.62
CA LEU A 67 6.14 -10.85 15.37
C LEU A 67 5.33 -11.86 14.56
N CYS A 68 5.88 -13.07 14.35
CA CYS A 68 5.20 -14.12 13.60
C CYS A 68 3.90 -14.57 14.29
N ARG A 69 3.90 -14.64 15.62
CA ARG A 69 2.70 -15.00 16.38
C ARG A 69 1.60 -13.95 16.29
N GLN A 70 1.97 -12.66 16.29
CA GLN A 70 1.01 -11.55 16.34
C GLN A 70 0.51 -11.13 14.96
N TYR A 71 1.40 -11.06 13.98
CA TYR A 71 1.11 -10.52 12.64
C TYR A 71 1.24 -11.55 11.51
N GLY A 72 1.61 -12.79 11.84
CA GLY A 72 1.77 -13.84 10.84
C GLY A 72 0.46 -14.11 10.08
N PRO A 73 0.55 -14.58 8.82
CA PRO A 73 1.72 -15.22 8.22
C PRO A 73 2.86 -14.27 7.82
N ILE A 74 4.10 -14.74 7.98
CA ILE A 74 5.33 -14.04 7.51
C ILE A 74 5.78 -14.67 6.20
N TYR A 75 6.18 -13.84 5.25
CA TYR A 75 6.63 -14.22 3.91
C TYR A 75 8.11 -13.87 3.72
N GLU A 76 8.84 -14.77 3.07
CA GLU A 76 10.23 -14.54 2.68
C GLU A 76 10.33 -13.62 1.47
N ASP A 77 9.44 -13.79 0.49
CA ASP A 77 9.37 -12.97 -0.71
C ASP A 77 8.29 -11.89 -0.55
N GLN A 78 8.49 -10.76 -1.24
CA GLN A 78 7.51 -9.68 -1.30
C GLN A 78 6.16 -10.18 -1.87
N PRO A 79 5.03 -9.94 -1.17
CA PRO A 79 3.71 -10.26 -1.70
C PRO A 79 3.41 -9.49 -2.99
N ARG A 80 3.00 -10.21 -4.05
CA ARG A 80 2.67 -9.58 -5.35
C ARG A 80 1.27 -9.00 -5.34
N GLY A 81 1.11 -7.82 -5.95
CA GLY A 81 -0.21 -7.19 -6.13
C GLY A 81 -0.78 -6.55 -4.86
N ILE A 82 0.01 -6.46 -3.78
CA ILE A 82 -0.38 -5.79 -2.54
C ILE A 82 0.46 -4.53 -2.42
N ARG A 83 -0.14 -3.41 -2.01
CA ARG A 83 0.57 -2.15 -1.80
C ARG A 83 1.34 -2.15 -0.48
N HIS A 84 2.51 -1.51 -0.48
CA HIS A 84 3.27 -1.27 0.74
C HIS A 84 2.55 -0.25 1.62
N ALA A 85 2.48 -0.51 2.92
CA ALA A 85 1.78 0.36 3.86
C ALA A 85 2.35 1.79 3.93
N GLY A 86 3.65 1.96 3.66
CA GLY A 86 4.30 3.28 3.61
C GLY A 86 4.14 4.03 2.29
N THR A 87 3.59 3.41 1.24
CA THR A 87 3.31 4.10 -0.03
C THR A 87 2.01 4.90 0.10
N PRO A 88 1.91 6.11 -0.47
CA PRO A 88 0.66 6.86 -0.49
C PRO A 88 -0.50 6.04 -1.05
N ALA A 89 -1.67 6.16 -0.42
CA ALA A 89 -2.90 5.56 -0.93
C ALA A 89 -3.35 6.27 -2.23
N PRO A 90 -4.14 5.59 -3.09
CA PRO A 90 -4.78 6.23 -4.23
C PRO A 90 -5.54 7.49 -3.79
N GLN A 91 -5.24 8.62 -4.43
CA GLN A 91 -5.95 9.87 -4.20
C GLN A 91 -7.26 9.80 -4.99
N VAL A 92 -8.37 9.60 -4.28
CA VAL A 92 -9.70 9.63 -4.86
C VAL A 92 -10.46 10.85 -4.36
N ALA A 93 -11.22 11.47 -5.25
CA ALA A 93 -12.24 12.41 -4.80
C ALA A 93 -13.26 11.63 -3.96
N GLY A 94 -13.71 12.22 -2.84
CA GLY A 94 -14.72 11.61 -1.99
C GLY A 94 -16.01 11.30 -2.77
N PRO A 95 -16.89 10.44 -2.22
CA PRO A 95 -18.13 10.08 -2.88
C PRO A 95 -18.97 11.33 -3.15
N LEU A 96 -19.39 11.50 -4.40
CA LEU A 96 -20.36 12.53 -4.77
C LEU A 96 -21.72 12.19 -4.17
N SER A 97 -22.52 13.21 -3.82
CA SER A 97 -23.88 12.99 -3.36
C SER A 97 -24.71 12.30 -4.44
N GLN A 98 -25.68 11.48 -4.03
CA GLN A 98 -26.60 10.84 -4.96
C GLN A 98 -27.36 11.92 -5.74
N GLY A 99 -27.27 11.92 -7.07
CA GLY A 99 -27.85 12.96 -7.91
C GLY A 99 -27.01 14.24 -8.01
N TYR A 100 -25.71 14.19 -7.69
CA TYR A 100 -24.80 15.29 -8.01
C TYR A 100 -24.80 15.54 -9.52
N GLU A 101 -25.30 16.70 -9.90
CA GLU A 101 -25.18 17.25 -11.23
C GLU A 101 -24.17 18.39 -11.15
N GLY A 102 -23.02 18.21 -11.80
CA GLY A 102 -22.02 19.26 -11.95
C GLY A 102 -22.50 20.29 -12.96
N VAL A 103 -23.55 21.05 -12.60
CA VAL A 103 -24.08 22.11 -13.44
C VAL A 103 -23.03 23.20 -13.50
N LEU A 104 -22.28 23.22 -14.59
CA LEU A 104 -21.33 24.29 -14.89
C LEU A 104 -22.10 25.54 -15.25
N ASP A 105 -21.70 26.67 -14.69
CA ASP A 105 -22.25 27.95 -15.13
C ASP A 105 -21.68 28.37 -16.50
N HIS A 106 -22.30 29.37 -17.13
CA HIS A 106 -21.85 29.86 -18.44
C HIS A 106 -20.41 30.38 -18.45
N ALA A 107 -19.90 30.88 -17.31
CA ALA A 107 -18.55 31.40 -17.21
C ALA A 107 -17.52 30.26 -17.12
N GLU A 108 -17.84 29.20 -16.38
CA GLU A 108 -17.07 27.98 -16.27
C GLU A 108 -16.99 27.25 -17.61
N ILE A 109 -18.10 27.12 -18.33
CA ILE A 109 -18.13 26.54 -19.68
C ILE A 109 -17.20 27.32 -20.62
N ARG A 110 -17.32 28.67 -20.64
CA ARG A 110 -16.46 29.52 -21.46
C ARG A 110 -14.98 29.42 -21.08
N GLY A 111 -14.69 29.27 -19.78
CA GLY A 111 -13.35 29.06 -19.27
C GLY A 111 -12.72 27.75 -19.77
N LEU A 112 -13.49 26.67 -19.75
CA LEU A 112 -13.07 25.36 -20.27
C LEU A 112 -12.89 25.38 -21.78
N GLU A 113 -13.81 25.99 -22.53
CA GLU A 113 -13.68 26.16 -23.98
C GLU A 113 -12.40 26.92 -24.35
N LYS A 114 -12.08 27.98 -23.60
CA LYS A 114 -10.83 28.73 -23.77
C LYS A 114 -9.60 27.87 -23.46
N GLN A 115 -9.61 27.12 -22.35
CA GLN A 115 -8.50 26.22 -22.01
C GLN A 115 -8.27 25.15 -23.09
N VAL A 116 -9.34 24.58 -23.66
CA VAL A 116 -9.23 23.65 -24.79
C VAL A 116 -8.64 24.35 -26.02
N ALA A 117 -9.10 25.56 -26.34
CA ALA A 117 -8.59 26.33 -27.47
C ALA A 117 -7.09 26.67 -27.33
N ASP A 118 -6.64 26.99 -26.10
CA ASP A 118 -5.28 27.41 -25.77
C ASP A 118 -4.31 26.22 -25.59
N SER A 119 -4.79 25.08 -25.08
CA SER A 119 -3.99 23.85 -24.90
C SER A 119 -3.82 23.02 -26.18
N SER A 120 -4.60 23.31 -27.21
CA SER A 120 -4.49 22.70 -28.53
C SER A 120 -3.23 23.23 -29.25
N ASP A 121 -2.22 22.39 -29.44
CA ASP A 121 -1.02 22.75 -30.21
C ASP A 121 -1.43 23.24 -31.63
N PRO A 122 -1.13 24.51 -32.00
CA PRO A 122 -1.53 25.08 -33.28
C PRO A 122 -0.99 24.31 -34.50
N ARG A 123 0.03 23.46 -34.33
CA ARG A 123 0.57 22.60 -35.40
C ARG A 123 -0.25 21.34 -35.69
N THR A 124 -1.06 20.88 -34.74
CA THR A 124 -1.89 19.65 -34.89
C THR A 124 -3.34 19.94 -35.25
N ARG A 125 -3.72 21.23 -35.31
CA ARG A 125 -5.02 21.74 -35.77
C ARG A 125 -5.16 21.49 -37.29
N ARG A 126 -5.28 20.22 -37.69
CA ARG A 126 -5.46 19.81 -39.09
C ARG A 126 -6.67 20.52 -39.67
N ARG A 127 -6.42 21.20 -40.78
CA ARG A 127 -7.39 21.66 -41.78
C ARG A 127 -8.32 20.50 -42.12
N PHE A 128 -9.51 20.49 -41.55
CA PHE A 128 -10.67 19.89 -42.20
C PHE A 128 -11.38 21.05 -42.90
N LEU A 129 -10.89 21.32 -44.11
CA LEU A 129 -11.68 21.92 -45.18
C LEU A 129 -12.42 20.78 -45.89
#